data_AF-A0ABC9TM98-F1
#
_entry.id   AF-A0ABC9TM98-F1
#
_cell.length_a   1.000
_cell.length_b   1.000
_cell.length_c   1.000
_cell.angle_alpha   90.00
_cell.angle_beta   90.00
_cell.angle_gamma   90.00
#
_symmetry.space_group_name_H-M   'P 1'
#
loop_
_entity.id
_entity.type
_entity.pdbx_description
1 polymer ?
#
loop_
_entity_poly.entity_id
_entity_poly.type
_entity_poly.pdbx_seq_one_letter_code
_entity_poly.pdbx_strand_id
1 'polypeptide(L)' 'EVKGRVFVASSSEQPDFEVVVPNLRNSQMFNGRQEVRLVEPMVRVVPKRNNIGNTRSMNMVVYAKRLEVVGGSK' A
#
# COMPACT_ATOMS: atom_id res chain seq x y z
N GLU A 1 -9.62 4.32 14.64
CA GLU A 1 -8.31 4.19 13.95
C GLU A 1 -8.03 2.74 13.63
N VAL A 2 -7.83 2.40 12.35
CA VAL A 2 -7.35 1.06 11.98
C VAL A 2 -5.87 1.00 12.31
N LYS A 3 -5.49 0.26 13.36
CA LYS A 3 -4.08 0.05 13.72
C LYS A 3 -3.40 -0.76 12.60
N GLY A 4 -2.49 -0.15 11.86
CA GLY A 4 -1.80 -0.78 10.74
C GLY A 4 -0.65 0.09 10.22
N ARG A 5 0.03 -0.38 9.18
CA ARG A 5 1.07 0.39 8.48
C ARG A 5 0.61 0.72 7.06
N VAL A 6 1.00 1.90 6.61
CA VAL A 6 0.80 2.36 5.23
C VAL A 6 2.16 2.36 4.54
N PHE A 7 2.22 1.78 3.35
CA PHE A 7 3.39 1.77 2.48
C PHE A 7 3.05 2.45 1.16
N VAL A 8 4.02 3.09 0.54
CA VAL A 8 3.92 3.56 -0.84
C VAL A 8 4.48 2.46 -1.73
N ALA A 9 3.70 2.04 -2.73
CA ALA A 9 4.07 1.03 -3.70
C ALA A 9 3.78 1.53 -5.12
N SER A 10 4.34 0.87 -6.12
CA SER A 10 3.93 1.07 -7.50
C SER A 10 4.00 -0.28 -8.24
N SER A 11 3.26 -0.39 -9.34
CA SER A 11 3.33 -1.50 -10.27
C SER A 11 3.60 -1.00 -11.68
N SER A 12 3.71 -1.93 -12.65
CA SER A 12 3.78 -1.61 -14.08
C SER A 12 2.52 -0.91 -14.59
N GLU A 13 1.35 -1.22 -14.02
CA GLU A 13 0.05 -0.71 -14.46
C GLU A 13 -0.36 0.57 -13.73
N GLN A 14 0.05 0.73 -12.47
CA GLN A 14 -0.33 1.88 -11.67
C GLN A 14 0.89 2.49 -10.95
N PRO A 15 1.25 3.75 -11.28
CA PRO A 15 2.26 4.47 -10.52
C PRO A 15 1.70 4.87 -9.15
N ASP A 16 2.54 4.77 -8.12
CA ASP A 16 2.38 5.32 -6.78
C ASP A 16 0.98 5.21 -6.15
N PHE A 17 0.75 4.10 -5.44
CA PHE A 17 -0.45 3.85 -4.64
C PHE A 17 -0.10 3.47 -3.20
N GLU A 18 -1.08 3.61 -2.32
CA GLU A 18 -0.92 3.27 -0.91
C GLU A 18 -1.32 1.81 -0.67
N VAL A 19 -0.52 1.09 0.11
CA VAL A 19 -0.84 -0.23 0.62
C VAL A 19 -1.02 -0.16 2.13
N VAL A 20 -2.21 -0.49 2.61
CA VAL A 20 -2.56 -0.51 4.02
C VAL A 20 -2.55 -1.94 4.52
N VAL A 21 -1.73 -2.23 5.52
CA VAL A 21 -1.64 -3.55 6.16
C VAL A 21 -2.19 -3.47 7.57
N PRO A 22 -3.50 -3.74 7.79
CA PRO A 22 -4.08 -3.75 9.12
C PRO A 22 -3.43 -4.86 9.95
N ASN A 23 -3.11 -4.55 11.21
CA ASN A 23 -2.49 -5.47 12.18
C ASN A 23 -1.01 -5.81 11.95
N LEU A 24 -0.31 -5.17 11.02
CA LEU A 24 1.15 -5.29 10.93
C LEU A 24 1.82 -4.54 12.09
N ARG A 25 2.10 -5.25 13.20
CA ARG A 25 2.73 -4.68 14.39
C ARG A 25 4.26 -4.83 14.33
N ASN A 26 4.97 -3.70 14.21
CA ASN A 26 6.40 -3.46 14.48
C ASN A 26 7.49 -4.40 13.91
N SER A 27 7.17 -5.53 13.27
CA SER A 27 8.17 -6.56 12.94
C SER A 27 8.65 -6.56 11.49
N GLN A 28 7.85 -6.10 10.53
CA GLN A 28 8.26 -6.14 9.12
C GLN A 28 8.93 -4.82 8.71
N MET A 29 10.27 -4.82 8.77
CA MET A 29 11.08 -3.75 8.21
C MET A 29 11.47 -4.11 6.78
N PHE A 30 11.16 -3.23 5.83
CA PHE A 30 11.67 -3.32 4.46
C PHE A 30 12.97 -2.52 4.38
N ASN A 31 14.03 -3.12 3.84
CA ASN A 31 15.27 -2.40 3.60
C ASN A 31 15.18 -1.72 2.23
N GLY A 32 14.74 -0.45 2.23
CA GLY A 32 14.53 0.31 1.01
C GLY A 32 13.35 -0.20 0.17
N ARG A 33 13.46 -0.07 -1.15
CA ARG A 33 12.43 -0.50 -2.10
C ARG A 33 12.62 -1.99 -2.38
N GLN A 34 11.59 -2.78 -2.08
CA GLN A 34 11.60 -4.22 -2.26
C GLN A 34 10.39 -4.66 -3.07
N GLU A 35 10.57 -5.71 -3.87
CA GLU A 35 9.46 -6.37 -4.54
C GLU A 35 8.72 -7.25 -3.53
N VAL A 36 7.41 -7.07 -3.45
CA VAL A 36 6.57 -7.76 -2.47
C VAL A 36 5.34 -8.35 -3.14
N ARG A 37 4.93 -9.51 -2.64
CA ARG A 37 3.63 -10.11 -2.93
C ARG A 37 2.62 -9.66 -1.87
N LEU A 38 1.45 -9.21 -2.32
CA LEU A 38 0.34 -8.89 -1.44
C LEU A 38 -0.44 -10.17 -1.12
N VAL A 39 -0.63 -10.46 0.18
CA VAL A 39 -1.43 -11.60 0.64
C VAL A 39 -2.85 -11.14 0.95
N GLU A 40 -3.84 -11.78 0.31
CA GLU A 40 -5.26 -11.43 0.41
C GLU A 40 -5.53 -9.94 0.13
N PRO A 41 -5.19 -9.41 -1.07
CA PRO A 41 -5.38 -8.00 -1.37
C PRO A 41 -6.86 -7.65 -1.61
N MET A 42 -7.26 -6.48 -1.11
CA MET A 42 -8.55 -5.84 -1.37
C MET A 42 -8.31 -4.41 -1.83
N VAL A 43 -8.68 -4.10 -3.07
CA VAL A 43 -8.53 -2.77 -3.65
C VAL A 43 -9.71 -1.88 -3.26
N ARG A 44 -9.42 -0.63 -2.87
CA ARG A 44 -10.42 0.44 -2.68
C ARG A 44 -9.99 1.68 -3.44
N VAL A 45 -10.92 2.23 -4.21
CA VAL A 45 -10.74 3.52 -4.87
C VAL A 45 -11.34 4.59 -3.97
N VAL A 46 -10.53 5.53 -3.52
CA VAL A 46 -10.95 6.58 -2.60
C VAL A 46 -10.87 7.93 -3.29
N PRO A 47 -11.95 8.72 -3.34
CA PRO A 47 -11.89 10.08 -3.85
C PRO A 47 -11.09 10.95 -2.88
N LYS A 48 -10.01 11.57 -3.36
CA LYS A 48 -9.22 12.54 -2.61
C LYS A 48 -9.62 13.94 -3.10
N ARG A 49 -9.95 14.82 -2.14
CA ARG A 49 -10.04 16.25 -2.42
C ARG A 49 -8.62 16.79 -2.49
N ASN A 50 -8.24 17.35 -3.63
CA ASN A 50 -7.02 18.14 -3.72
C ASN A 50 -7.29 19.52 -3.12
N ASN A 51 -6.37 20.04 -2.31
CA ASN A 51 -6.47 21.38 -1.73
C ASN A 51 -6.09 22.50 -2.72
N ILE A 52 -5.81 22.16 -3.98
CA ILE A 52 -5.43 23.08 -5.05
C ILE A 52 -6.41 22.88 -6.20
N GLY A 53 -7.39 23.80 -6.33
CA GLY A 53 -8.42 23.77 -7.37
C GLY A 53 -9.53 22.75 -7.15
N ASN A 54 -10.66 22.93 -7.84
CA ASN A 54 -11.87 22.07 -7.76
C ASN A 54 -11.69 20.67 -8.39
N THR A 55 -10.47 20.18 -8.52
CA THR A 55 -10.14 18.88 -9.11
C THR A 55 -10.25 17.76 -8.06
N ARG A 56 -11.00 16.71 -8.40
CA ARG A 56 -11.07 15.47 -7.63
C ARG A 56 -10.05 14.50 -8.19
N SER A 57 -9.10 14.05 -7.38
CA SER A 57 -8.19 12.95 -7.73
C SER A 57 -8.74 11.64 -7.14
N MET A 58 -8.52 10.53 -7.82
CA MET A 58 -8.82 9.20 -7.27
C MET A 58 -7.51 8.57 -6.82
N ASN A 59 -7.39 8.28 -5.54
CA ASN A 59 -6.27 7.54 -5.01
C ASN A 59 -6.65 6.07 -4.91
N MET A 60 -5.81 5.20 -5.46
CA MET A 60 -5.91 3.77 -5.23
C MET A 60 -5.30 3.44 -3.87
N VAL A 61 -6.07 2.75 -3.04
CA VAL A 61 -5.62 2.24 -1.74
C VAL A 61 -5.85 0.74 -1.74
N VAL A 62 -4.79 -0.03 -1.55
CA VAL A 62 -4.85 -1.49 -1.48
C VAL A 62 -4.72 -1.92 -0.04
N TYR A 63 -5.70 -2.65 0.47
CA TYR A 63 -5.60 -3.31 1.76
C TYR A 63 -5.00 -4.69 1.55
N ALA A 64 -3.99 -5.06 2.31
CA ALA A 64 -3.42 -6.40 2.26
C ALA A 64 -3.31 -6.95 3.68
N LYS A 65 -3.56 -8.24 3.87
CA LYS A 65 -3.44 -8.85 5.21
C LYS A 65 -1.98 -8.93 5.65
N ARG A 66 -1.08 -9.25 4.70
CA ARG A 66 0.37 -9.36 4.89
C ARG A 66 1.11 -9.00 3.61
N LEU A 67 2.39 -8.72 3.74
CA LEU A 67 3.33 -8.51 2.64
C LEU A 67 4.40 -9.61 2.70
N GLU A 68 4.77 -10.18 1.56
CA GLU A 68 5.83 -11.20 1.48
C GLU A 68 6.91 -10.72 0.52
N VAL A 69 8.17 -10.65 0.94
CA VAL A 69 9.27 -10.20 0.07
C VAL A 69 9.57 -11.27 -0.96
N VAL A 70 9.50 -10.91 -2.24
CA VAL A 70 9.85 -11.81 -3.34
C VAL A 70 11.37 -11.80 -3.46
N GLY A 71 12.02 -12.81 -2.87
CA GLY A 71 13.49 -12.95 -2.89
C GLY A 71 14.19 -12.83 -1.54
N GLY A 72 13.46 -12.75 -0.42
CA GLY A 72 14.07 -12.91 0.90
C GLY A 72 14.55 -14.35 1.08
N SER A 73 15.86 -14.54 1.25
CA SER A 73 16.44 -15.83 1.62
C SER A 73 15.73 -16.40 2.84
N LYS A 74 15.28 -17.65 2.74
CA LYS A 74 14.86 -18.45 3.90
C LYS A 74 16.01 -18.67 4.86
#